data_AF-A0A353QUV6-F1
#
_entry.id   AF-A0A353QUV6-F1
#
_cell.length_a   1.000
_cell.length_b   1.000
_cell.length_c   1.000
_cell.angle_alpha   90.00
_cell.angle_beta   90.00
_cell.angle_gamma   90.00
#
_symmetry.space_group_name_H-M   'P 1'
#
loop_
_entity.id
_entity.type
_entity.pdbx_description
1 polymer ?
#
loop_
_entity_poly.entity_id
_entity_poly.type
_entity_poly.pdbx_seq_one_letter_code
_entity_poly.pdbx_strand_id
1 'polypeptide(L)'
;MGLAASQGRLLMLTARKSDIEFKIQTINQRRTCLAQQSSQLIRQYVNAMYQTDDTSILNQTTTTNPDGTTTTVQNDVGALPGFIFSTSVTQTAIPTGDYETQMALVQSLDKELELRTRDLDTQHKEVETEYDAVKKVIDKNIEISFKTLG
;
A
#
# COMPACT_ATOMS: atom_id res chain seq x y z
N MET A 1 31.43 31.14 21.10
CA MET A 1 30.02 30.91 20.74
C MET A 1 29.28 30.59 22.03
N GLY A 2 28.29 31.38 22.43
CA GLY A 2 27.62 31.19 23.72
C GLY A 2 26.93 29.83 23.81
N LEU A 3 27.07 29.15 24.93
CA LEU A 3 26.55 27.80 25.21
C LEU A 3 25.04 27.71 24.92
N ALA A 4 24.27 28.76 25.22
CA ALA A 4 22.85 28.84 24.93
C ALA A 4 22.51 28.83 23.42
N ALA A 5 23.33 29.49 22.58
CA ALA A 5 23.11 29.54 21.14
C ALA A 5 23.39 28.18 20.48
N SER A 6 24.42 27.46 20.93
CA SER A 6 24.71 26.10 20.43
C SER A 6 23.66 25.08 20.89
N GLN A 7 23.13 25.21 22.11
CA GLN A 7 22.02 24.36 22.57
C GLN A 7 20.71 24.65 21.83
N GLY A 8 20.43 25.92 21.47
CA GLY A 8 19.30 26.27 20.62
C GLY A 8 19.38 25.64 19.23
N ARG A 9 20.57 25.63 18.61
CA ARG A 9 20.80 24.95 17.33
C ARG A 9 20.62 23.44 17.45
N LEU A 10 21.13 22.81 18.51
CA LEU A 10 20.95 21.38 18.77
C LEU A 10 19.46 21.02 18.86
N LEU A 11 18.67 21.82 19.58
CA LEU A 11 17.23 21.61 19.71
C LEU A 11 16.50 21.74 18.36
N MET A 12 16.87 22.73 17.54
CA MET A 12 16.31 22.87 16.19
C MET A 12 16.65 21.67 15.29
N LEU A 13 17.88 21.16 15.35
CA LEU A 13 18.28 19.98 14.57
C LEU A 13 17.56 18.72 15.04
N THR A 14 17.39 18.53 16.35
CA THR A 14 16.60 17.42 16.91
C THR A 14 15.14 17.49 16.45
N ALA A 15 14.53 18.67 16.50
CA ALA A 15 13.15 18.85 16.02
C ALA A 15 13.02 18.54 14.53
N ARG A 16 13.97 19.01 13.70
CA ARG A 16 14.02 18.73 12.26
C ARG A 16 14.22 17.24 11.97
N LYS A 17 15.10 16.56 12.71
CA LYS A 17 15.34 15.11 12.61
C LYS A 17 14.05 14.33 12.88
N SER A 18 13.35 14.67 13.97
CA SER A 18 12.09 14.02 14.35
C SER A 18 10.97 14.24 13.31
N ASP A 19 10.87 15.44 12.72
CA ASP A 19 9.89 15.73 11.66
C ASP A 19 10.17 14.89 10.39
N ILE A 20 11.43 14.74 10.00
CA ILE A 20 11.82 13.91 8.85
C ILE A 20 11.49 12.43 9.11
N GLU A 21 11.80 11.91 10.30
CA GLU A 21 11.45 10.53 10.69
C GLU A 21 9.94 10.29 10.65
N PHE A 22 9.15 11.23 11.16
CA PHE A 22 7.69 11.14 11.12
C PHE A 22 7.15 11.13 9.68
N LYS A 23 7.72 11.95 8.79
CA LYS A 23 7.37 11.96 7.36
C LYS A 23 7.69 10.63 6.68
N ILE A 24 8.87 10.06 6.95
CA ILE A 24 9.27 8.74 6.44
C ILE A 24 8.28 7.67 6.89
N GLN A 25 7.93 7.64 8.19
CA GLN A 25 6.95 6.69 8.72
C GLN A 25 5.58 6.83 8.05
N THR A 26 5.11 8.06 7.85
CA THR A 26 3.83 8.33 7.18
C THR A 26 3.83 7.82 5.75
N ILE A 27 4.91 8.04 5.00
CA ILE A 27 5.03 7.57 3.61
C ILE A 27 5.07 6.05 3.56
N ASN A 28 5.79 5.40 4.48
CA ASN A 28 5.83 3.94 4.54
C ASN A 28 4.45 3.33 4.83
N GLN A 29 3.66 3.94 5.71
CA GLN A 29 2.27 3.53 5.93
C GLN A 29 1.41 3.68 4.65
N ARG A 30 1.59 4.80 3.92
CA ARG A 30 0.91 5.01 2.63
C ARG A 30 1.30 3.97 1.58
N ARG A 31 2.57 3.58 1.50
CA ARG A 31 3.03 2.50 0.59
C ARG A 31 2.38 1.16 0.93
N THR A 32 2.30 0.80 2.21
CA THR A 32 1.61 -0.44 2.63
C THR A 32 0.12 -0.42 2.24
N CYS A 33 -0.56 0.72 2.42
CA CYS A 33 -1.95 0.88 2.02
C CYS A 33 -2.11 0.79 0.49
N LEU A 34 -1.22 1.43 -0.27
CA LEU A 34 -1.23 1.38 -1.74
C LEU A 34 -0.96 -0.03 -2.27
N ALA A 35 -0.07 -0.79 -1.62
CA ALA A 35 0.17 -2.20 -1.95
C ALA A 35 -1.07 -3.07 -1.70
N GLN A 36 -1.79 -2.84 -0.59
CA GLN A 36 -3.07 -3.50 -0.32
C GLN A 36 -4.12 -3.16 -1.39
N GLN A 37 -4.23 -1.89 -1.77
CA GLN A 37 -5.13 -1.44 -2.83
C GLN A 37 -4.77 -2.06 -4.19
N SER A 38 -3.48 -2.11 -4.52
CA SER A 38 -2.98 -2.78 -5.73
C SER A 38 -3.35 -4.26 -5.76
N SER A 39 -3.19 -4.98 -4.64
CA SER A 39 -3.60 -6.39 -4.54
C SER A 39 -5.10 -6.59 -4.75
N GLN A 40 -5.93 -5.69 -4.21
CA GLN A 40 -7.38 -5.74 -4.42
C GLN A 40 -7.77 -5.44 -5.87
N LEU A 41 -7.11 -4.46 -6.50
CA LEU A 41 -7.31 -4.11 -7.90
C LEU A 41 -6.97 -5.28 -8.82
N ILE A 42 -5.83 -5.95 -8.58
CA ILE A 42 -5.41 -7.13 -9.34
C ILE A 42 -6.43 -8.25 -9.19
N ARG A 43 -6.94 -8.50 -7.97
CA ARG A 43 -7.98 -9.52 -7.75
C ARG A 43 -9.26 -9.22 -8.52
N GLN A 44 -9.70 -7.95 -8.54
CA GLN A 44 -10.88 -7.55 -9.32
C GLN A 44 -10.64 -7.69 -10.83
N TYR A 45 -9.46 -7.30 -11.31
CA TYR A 45 -9.06 -7.48 -12.70
C TYR A 45 -9.08 -8.95 -13.11
N VAL A 46 -8.49 -9.83 -12.31
CA VAL A 46 -8.48 -11.28 -12.56
C VAL A 46 -9.91 -11.83 -12.56
N ASN A 47 -10.75 -11.45 -11.61
CA ASN A 47 -12.16 -11.88 -11.56
C ASN A 47 -13.00 -11.33 -12.72
N ALA A 48 -12.68 -10.14 -13.25
CA ALA A 48 -13.36 -9.59 -14.41
C ALA A 48 -12.92 -10.27 -15.72
N MET A 49 -11.67 -10.74 -15.81
CA MET A 49 -11.16 -11.53 -16.94
C MET A 49 -11.70 -12.97 -16.94
N TYR A 50 -11.65 -13.63 -15.79
CA TYR A 50 -12.26 -14.93 -15.57
C TYR A 50 -13.64 -14.69 -14.98
N GLN A 51 -14.62 -14.33 -15.81
CA GLN A 51 -16.00 -14.29 -15.35
C GLN A 51 -16.42 -15.69 -14.88
N THR A 52 -16.21 -15.96 -13.60
CA THR A 52 -16.92 -17.01 -12.89
C THR A 52 -18.09 -16.33 -12.21
N ASP A 53 -19.29 -16.55 -12.77
CA ASP A 53 -20.59 -16.37 -12.12
C ASP A 53 -20.71 -17.28 -10.87
N ASP A 54 -19.76 -17.21 -9.94
CA ASP A 54 -19.68 -18.10 -8.77
C ASP A 54 -20.47 -17.54 -7.58
N THR A 55 -21.70 -17.12 -7.86
CA THR A 55 -22.78 -17.08 -6.87
C THR A 55 -23.84 -18.15 -7.15
N SER A 56 -23.66 -18.99 -8.18
CA SER A 56 -24.61 -20.05 -8.55
C SER A 56 -24.31 -21.43 -7.93
N ILE A 57 -23.12 -21.65 -7.37
CA ILE A 57 -22.67 -22.98 -6.88
C ILE A 57 -22.97 -23.20 -5.37
N LEU A 58 -23.97 -22.52 -4.81
CA LEU A 58 -24.52 -22.89 -3.50
C LEU A 58 -25.74 -23.81 -3.59
N ASN A 59 -26.16 -24.25 -4.78
CA ASN A 59 -27.43 -24.99 -4.91
C ASN A 59 -27.53 -26.03 -6.04
N GLN A 60 -26.45 -26.76 -6.36
CA GLN A 60 -26.55 -27.83 -7.37
C GLN A 60 -25.64 -29.03 -7.09
N THR A 61 -26.20 -30.04 -6.42
CA THR A 61 -25.57 -31.35 -6.28
C THR A 61 -25.81 -32.15 -7.55
N THR A 62 -24.77 -32.38 -8.34
CA THR A 62 -24.83 -33.24 -9.52
C THR A 62 -24.34 -34.64 -9.14
N THR A 63 -25.21 -35.65 -9.28
CA THR A 63 -24.82 -37.06 -9.19
C THR A 63 -24.91 -37.69 -10.57
N THR A 64 -23.85 -38.38 -10.99
CA THR A 64 -23.78 -39.07 -12.28
C THR A 64 -24.12 -40.54 -12.07
N ASN A 65 -25.13 -41.04 -12.78
CA ASN A 65 -25.53 -42.45 -12.69
C ASN A 65 -24.71 -43.31 -13.69
N PRO A 66 -24.53 -44.62 -13.41
CA PRO A 66 -23.65 -45.50 -14.17
C PRO A 66 -24.10 -45.82 -15.61
N ASP A 67 -25.23 -45.28 -16.08
CA ASP A 67 -25.67 -45.36 -17.48
C ASP A 67 -25.17 -44.19 -18.36
N GLY A 68 -24.38 -43.28 -17.79
CA GLY A 68 -23.78 -42.15 -18.51
C GLY A 68 -24.69 -40.91 -18.58
N THR A 69 -25.84 -40.89 -17.90
CA THR A 69 -26.68 -39.69 -17.80
C THR A 69 -26.40 -38.90 -16.52
N THR A 70 -26.33 -37.58 -16.66
CA THR A 70 -26.10 -36.62 -15.57
C THR A 70 -27.42 -35.91 -15.27
N THR A 71 -28.00 -36.14 -14.08
CA THR A 71 -29.23 -35.46 -13.65
C THR A 71 -28.87 -34.29 -12.75
N THR A 72 -29.20 -33.09 -13.20
CA THR A 72 -29.00 -31.84 -12.48
C THR A 72 -30.29 -31.47 -11.74
N VAL A 73 -30.31 -31.57 -10.40
CA VAL A 73 -31.45 -31.10 -9.59
C VAL A 73 -31.19 -29.65 -9.18
N GLN A 74 -31.99 -28.73 -9.69
CA GLN A 74 -32.03 -27.33 -9.26
C GLN A 74 -33.25 -27.14 -8.36
N ASN A 75 -33.01 -26.90 -7.06
CA ASN A 75 -34.08 -26.59 -6.11
C ASN A 75 -34.42 -25.10 -6.21
N ASP A 76 -35.11 -24.70 -7.28
CA ASP A 76 -35.81 -23.41 -7.32
C ASP A 76 -37.27 -23.60 -6.90
N VAL A 77 -37.59 -23.03 -5.74
CA VAL A 77 -38.93 -23.01 -5.17
C VAL A 77 -39.86 -22.10 -6.02
N GLY A 78 -40.47 -22.69 -7.04
CA GLY A 78 -41.76 -22.23 -7.58
C GLY A 78 -41.76 -21.66 -9.01
N ALA A 79 -41.84 -22.53 -10.02
CA ALA A 79 -42.51 -22.22 -11.30
C ALA A 79 -42.80 -23.51 -12.10
N LEU A 80 -43.93 -23.52 -12.81
CA LEU A 80 -44.59 -24.65 -13.50
C LEU A 80 -43.74 -25.35 -14.58
N PRO A 81 -44.02 -26.64 -14.89
CA PRO A 81 -43.21 -27.45 -15.82
C PRO A 81 -43.46 -27.05 -17.28
N GLY A 82 -42.42 -26.60 -18.00
CA GLY A 82 -42.48 -26.52 -19.47
C GLY A 82 -41.69 -25.41 -20.17
N PHE A 83 -41.01 -24.50 -19.48
CA PHE A 83 -40.28 -23.40 -20.13
C PHE A 83 -38.86 -23.28 -19.57
N ILE A 84 -37.86 -23.71 -20.35
CA ILE A 84 -36.44 -23.50 -20.04
C ILE A 84 -36.01 -22.21 -20.76
N PHE A 85 -35.81 -21.12 -20.01
CA PHE A 85 -35.21 -19.90 -20.54
C PHE A 85 -33.69 -19.97 -20.37
N SER A 86 -32.99 -20.37 -21.43
CA SER A 86 -31.53 -20.28 -21.49
C SER A 86 -31.13 -18.92 -22.06
N THR A 87 -30.83 -17.97 -21.18
CA THR A 87 -30.07 -16.77 -21.55
C THR A 87 -28.59 -17.11 -21.50
N SER A 88 -28.02 -17.50 -22.65
CA SER A 88 -26.58 -17.37 -22.86
C SER A 88 -26.29 -15.88 -23.04
N VAL A 89 -25.96 -15.20 -21.94
CA VAL A 89 -25.35 -13.88 -22.02
C VAL A 89 -23.96 -14.11 -22.62
N THR A 90 -23.77 -13.67 -23.87
CA THR A 90 -22.41 -13.54 -24.40
C THR A 90 -21.77 -12.43 -23.60
N GLN A 91 -20.85 -12.80 -22.70
CA GLN A 91 -20.00 -11.84 -22.03
C GLN A 91 -19.12 -11.17 -23.07
N THR A 92 -19.55 -10.02 -23.55
CA THR A 92 -18.64 -9.07 -24.15
C THR A 92 -17.66 -8.66 -23.06
N ALA A 93 -16.37 -8.90 -23.28
CA ALA A 93 -15.28 -8.49 -22.40
C ALA A 93 -15.57 -7.08 -21.84
N ILE A 94 -15.76 -7.00 -20.52
CA ILE A 94 -15.91 -5.74 -19.80
C ILE A 94 -14.65 -4.91 -20.10
N PRO A 95 -14.77 -3.62 -20.46
CA PRO A 95 -13.66 -2.81 -20.97
C PRO A 95 -12.48 -2.80 -19.99
N THR A 96 -11.43 -3.52 -20.36
CA THR A 96 -10.15 -3.65 -19.63
C THR A 96 -9.42 -2.30 -19.44
N GLY A 97 -9.81 -1.26 -20.20
CA GLY A 97 -9.11 0.02 -20.26
C GLY A 97 -9.08 0.83 -18.96
N ASP A 98 -10.13 0.74 -18.13
CA ASP A 98 -10.17 1.48 -16.86
C ASP A 98 -9.23 0.87 -15.82
N TYR A 99 -9.07 -0.47 -15.83
CA TYR A 99 -8.17 -1.20 -14.93
C TYR A 99 -6.70 -0.97 -15.27
N GLU A 100 -6.35 -1.01 -16.56
CA GLU A 100 -4.98 -0.73 -17.01
C GLU A 100 -4.56 0.70 -16.64
N THR A 101 -5.47 1.66 -16.78
CA THR A 101 -5.25 3.05 -16.38
C THR A 101 -5.07 3.20 -14.86
N GLN A 102 -5.92 2.54 -14.06
CA GLN A 102 -5.82 2.59 -12.60
C GLN A 102 -4.58 1.87 -12.08
N MET A 103 -4.16 0.77 -12.71
CA MET A 103 -2.92 0.07 -12.41
C MET A 103 -1.70 0.96 -12.69
N ALA A 104 -1.66 1.61 -13.86
CA ALA A 104 -0.59 2.53 -14.21
C ALA A 104 -0.50 3.71 -13.24
N LEU A 105 -1.64 4.25 -12.81
CA LEU A 105 -1.70 5.31 -11.80
C LEU A 105 -1.14 4.84 -10.45
N VAL A 106 -1.61 3.69 -9.94
CA VAL A 106 -1.14 3.10 -8.67
C VAL A 106 0.36 2.82 -8.71
N GLN A 107 0.87 2.30 -9.83
CA GLN A 107 2.31 2.08 -10.01
C GLN A 107 3.11 3.39 -10.05
N SER A 108 2.59 4.42 -10.73
CA SER A 108 3.23 5.74 -10.76
C SER A 108 3.28 6.39 -9.38
N LEU A 109 2.23 6.22 -8.57
CA LEU A 109 2.15 6.72 -7.21
C LEU A 109 3.12 5.98 -6.27
N ASP A 110 3.25 4.65 -6.37
CA ASP A 110 4.24 3.93 -5.57
C ASP A 110 5.67 4.36 -5.91
N LYS A 111 5.96 4.58 -7.21
CA LYS A 111 7.25 5.11 -7.66
C LYS A 111 7.53 6.50 -7.11
N GLU A 112 6.54 7.39 -7.11
CA GLU A 112 6.67 8.74 -6.53
C GLU A 112 6.93 8.68 -5.01
N LEU A 113 6.17 7.85 -4.29
CA LEU A 113 6.35 7.67 -2.84
C LEU A 113 7.74 7.10 -2.53
N GLU A 114 8.25 6.18 -3.34
CA GLU A 114 9.60 5.64 -3.17
C GLU A 114 10.69 6.69 -3.39
N LEU A 115 10.57 7.50 -4.45
CA LEU A 115 11.48 8.63 -4.69
C LEU A 115 11.48 9.57 -3.47
N ARG A 116 10.29 9.90 -2.96
CA ARG A 116 10.13 10.79 -1.82
C ARG A 116 10.71 10.20 -0.53
N THR A 117 10.60 8.89 -0.30
CA THR A 117 11.26 8.22 0.83
C THR A 117 12.78 8.33 0.70
N ARG A 118 13.35 8.05 -0.48
CA ARG A 118 14.80 8.14 -0.72
C ARG A 118 15.35 9.55 -0.49
N ASP A 119 14.62 10.56 -0.92
CA ASP A 119 14.99 11.96 -0.70
C ASP A 119 14.98 12.33 0.79
N LEU A 120 13.96 11.86 1.53
CA LEU A 120 13.88 12.07 2.97
C LEU A 120 14.96 11.30 3.74
N ASP A 121 15.32 10.09 3.32
CA ASP A 121 16.43 9.33 3.90
C ASP A 121 17.77 10.04 3.68
N THR A 122 17.94 10.68 2.53
CA THR A 122 19.14 11.48 2.22
C THR A 122 19.20 12.70 3.13
N GLN A 123 18.10 13.45 3.23
CA GLN A 123 17.99 14.59 4.16
C GLN A 123 18.18 14.18 5.62
N HIS A 124 17.69 13.00 6.01
CA HIS A 124 17.87 12.49 7.36
C HIS A 124 19.35 12.29 7.68
N LYS A 125 20.11 11.63 6.79
CA LYS A 125 21.56 11.43 6.93
C LYS A 125 22.31 12.76 6.99
N GLU A 126 21.94 13.72 6.14
CA GLU A 126 22.54 15.06 6.18
C GLU A 126 22.32 15.74 7.53
N VAL A 127 21.07 15.76 8.03
CA VAL A 127 20.74 16.35 9.33
C VAL A 127 21.39 15.60 10.49
N GLU A 128 21.53 14.28 10.41
CA GLU A 128 22.24 13.46 11.40
C GLU A 128 23.73 13.83 11.47
N THR A 129 24.39 13.97 10.32
CA THR A 129 25.80 14.42 10.29
C THR A 129 25.96 15.85 10.82
N GLU A 130 25.00 16.75 10.57
CA GLU A 130 24.99 18.10 11.14
C GLU A 130 24.81 18.06 12.66
N TYR A 131 23.90 17.21 13.14
CA TYR A 131 23.64 17.01 14.56
C TYR A 131 24.90 16.53 15.30
N ASP A 132 25.59 15.52 14.78
CA ASP A 132 26.82 14.99 15.37
C ASP A 132 27.96 16.02 15.37
N ALA A 133 28.09 16.79 14.28
CA ALA A 133 29.07 17.86 14.21
C ALA A 133 28.79 18.96 15.25
N VAL A 134 27.53 19.40 15.40
CA VAL A 134 27.14 20.41 16.38
C VAL A 134 27.32 19.90 17.81
N LYS A 135 26.92 18.66 18.09
CA LYS A 135 27.11 18.03 19.40
C LYS A 135 28.59 17.99 19.79
N LYS A 136 29.46 17.57 18.87
CA LYS A 136 30.92 17.55 19.09
C LYS A 136 31.50 18.93 19.41
N VAL A 137 31.00 19.99 18.75
CA VAL A 137 31.43 21.37 19.04
C VAL A 137 30.97 21.82 20.42
N ILE A 138 29.75 21.46 20.82
CA ILE A 138 29.24 21.74 22.17
C ILE A 138 30.11 21.06 23.22
N ASP A 139 30.37 19.76 23.07
CA ASP A 139 31.19 18.98 24.00
C ASP A 139 32.59 19.60 24.14
N LYS A 140 33.21 20.00 23.03
CA LYS A 140 34.53 20.65 23.04
C LYS A 140 34.50 22.02 23.72
N ASN A 141 33.46 22.82 23.50
CA ASN A 141 33.32 24.12 24.15
C ASN A 141 33.10 23.97 25.66
N ILE A 142 32.33 22.96 26.07
CA ILE A 142 32.13 22.61 27.47
C ILE A 142 33.46 22.19 28.11
N GLU A 143 34.22 21.31 27.46
CA GLU A 143 35.54 20.86 27.93
C GLU A 143 36.53 22.03 28.10
N ILE A 144 36.62 22.91 27.10
CA ILE A 144 37.47 24.11 27.18
C ILE A 144 37.02 25.02 28.32
N SER A 145 35.71 25.26 28.45
CA SER A 145 35.17 26.10 29.52
C SER A 145 35.53 25.54 30.91
N PHE A 146 35.38 24.23 31.11
CA PHE A 146 35.77 23.57 32.37
C PHE A 146 37.28 23.65 32.62
N LYS A 147 38.12 23.43 31.60
CA LYS A 147 39.58 23.54 31.73
C LYS A 147 40.05 24.96 32.04
N THR A 148 39.30 25.98 31.63
CA THR A 148 39.65 27.38 31.88
C THR A 148 39.10 27.92 33.21
N LEU A 149 38.09 27.25 33.78
CA LEU A 149 37.43 27.66 35.02
C LEU A 149 37.92 26.87 36.25
N GLY A 150 38.53 25.70 36.03
CA GLY A 150 39.16 24.87 37.07
C GLY A 150 40.64 25.17 37.28
#